data_AF-A0A531M4U0-F1
#
_entry.id   AF-A0A531M4U0-F1
#
_cell.length_a   1.000
_cell.length_b   1.000
_cell.length_c   1.000
_cell.angle_alpha   90.00
_cell.angle_beta   90.00
_cell.angle_gamma   90.00
#
_symmetry.space_group_name_H-M   'P 1'
#
loop_
_entity.id
_entity.type
_entity.pdbx_description
1 polymer ?
#
loop_
_entity_poly.entity_id
_entity_poly.type
_entity_poly.pdbx_seq_one_letter_code
_entity_poly.pdbx_strand_id
1 'polypeptide(L)'
;ISQYASQNLIPVTLELGGKSPNIVFADAPDLKQAAVVSANGIFRNSGQVCVAGSRLLIQASVYDRFMDELLSATTRLKVGDPLDLASDVGAVSSAEQLDKNLGFVAKATEEGARLVTGGERILAETGGSYMAPTIFENVTQDMQLAREEVFGPVLG
;
A
#
# COMPACT_ATOMS: atom_id res chain seq x y z
N ILE A 1 8.02 22.19 -11.18
CA ILE A 1 7.32 22.27 -12.50
C ILE A 1 6.45 23.52 -12.60
N SER A 2 5.37 23.65 -11.82
CA SER A 2 4.47 24.82 -11.87
C SER A 2 5.20 26.18 -11.76
N GLN A 3 6.13 26.31 -10.80
CA GLN A 3 6.93 27.53 -10.63
C GLN A 3 7.77 27.93 -11.85
N TYR A 4 8.25 26.97 -12.65
CA TYR A 4 8.99 27.28 -13.89
C TYR A 4 8.03 27.66 -15.02
N ALA A 5 6.87 27.00 -15.11
CA ALA A 5 5.85 27.31 -16.11
C ALA A 5 5.27 28.73 -15.93
N SER A 6 5.11 29.19 -14.68
CA SER A 6 4.59 30.53 -14.38
C SER A 6 5.50 31.66 -14.85
N GLN A 7 6.81 31.43 -14.98
CA GLN A 7 7.76 32.42 -15.50
C GLN A 7 7.52 32.75 -16.99
N ASN A 8 6.83 31.86 -17.72
CA ASN A 8 6.56 31.99 -19.15
C ASN A 8 5.06 31.95 -19.49
N LEU A 9 4.18 32.07 -18.47
CA LEU A 9 2.71 31.98 -18.64
C LEU A 9 2.25 30.70 -19.34
N ILE A 10 2.97 29.59 -19.14
CA ILE A 10 2.63 28.30 -19.74
C ILE A 10 1.60 27.59 -18.84
N PRO A 11 0.44 27.18 -19.35
CA PRO A 11 -0.53 26.41 -18.58
C PRO A 11 0.01 25.00 -18.30
N VAL A 12 -0.32 24.45 -17.12
CA VAL A 12 0.07 23.09 -16.72
C VAL A 12 -1.09 22.38 -16.02
N THR A 13 -1.11 21.05 -16.16
CA THR A 13 -1.97 20.13 -15.41
C THR A 13 -1.07 19.14 -14.68
N LEU A 14 -1.35 18.88 -13.40
CA LEU A 14 -0.49 18.09 -12.52
C LEU A 14 -1.31 17.01 -11.81
N GLU A 15 -0.95 15.75 -12.04
CA GLU A 15 -1.46 14.58 -11.32
C GLU A 15 -0.36 14.10 -10.36
N LEU A 16 -0.56 14.27 -9.05
CA LEU A 16 0.53 14.28 -8.06
C LEU A 16 0.46 13.16 -7.01
N GLY A 17 -0.26 12.08 -7.30
CA GLY A 17 -0.45 10.98 -6.35
C GLY A 17 -1.52 11.28 -5.31
N GLY A 18 -1.59 10.44 -4.27
CA GLY A 18 -2.57 10.61 -3.22
C GLY A 18 -2.48 9.60 -2.08
N LYS A 19 -3.25 9.87 -1.03
CA LYS A 19 -3.41 8.99 0.14
C LYS A 19 -4.85 8.50 0.19
N SER A 20 -5.26 7.77 -0.84
CA SER A 20 -6.66 7.49 -1.13
C SER A 20 -7.30 6.56 -0.09
N PRO A 21 -8.45 6.95 0.48
CA PRO A 21 -9.18 6.09 1.41
C PRO A 21 -9.95 5.00 0.66
N ASN A 22 -9.97 3.81 1.26
CA ASN A 22 -10.87 2.71 0.95
C ASN A 22 -11.74 2.48 2.20
N ILE A 23 -13.06 2.62 2.08
CA ILE A 23 -13.98 2.66 3.23
C ILE A 23 -14.95 1.49 3.14
N VAL A 24 -14.98 0.66 4.19
CA VAL A 24 -15.79 -0.55 4.25
C VAL A 24 -16.82 -0.43 5.37
N PHE A 25 -18.09 -0.44 4.99
CA PHE A 25 -19.21 -0.49 5.92
C PHE A 25 -19.70 -1.92 6.16
N ALA A 26 -20.42 -2.12 7.26
CA ALA A 26 -20.96 -3.40 7.68
C ALA A 26 -22.08 -3.92 6.78
N ASP A 27 -22.71 -3.05 5.99
CA ASP A 27 -23.74 -3.38 5.01
C ASP A 27 -23.16 -3.67 3.62
N ALA A 28 -21.83 -3.70 3.47
CA ALA A 28 -21.20 -4.19 2.25
C ALA A 28 -21.75 -5.59 1.92
N PRO A 29 -22.30 -5.80 0.70
CA PRO A 29 -23.03 -7.03 0.38
C PRO A 29 -22.15 -8.28 0.41
N ASP A 30 -20.84 -8.12 0.20
CA ASP A 30 -19.85 -9.19 0.28
C ASP A 30 -18.52 -8.67 0.85
N LEU A 31 -18.31 -8.90 2.15
CA LEU A 31 -17.08 -8.50 2.86
C LEU A 31 -15.84 -9.23 2.34
N LYS A 32 -15.98 -10.49 1.88
CA LYS A 32 -14.86 -11.27 1.37
C LYS A 32 -14.40 -10.71 0.03
N GLN A 33 -15.34 -10.42 -0.87
CA GLN A 33 -15.03 -9.78 -2.14
C GLN A 33 -14.44 -8.37 -1.91
N ALA A 34 -15.00 -7.61 -0.98
CA ALA A 34 -14.47 -6.29 -0.62
C ALA A 34 -13.03 -6.37 -0.09
N ALA A 35 -12.69 -7.37 0.72
CA ALA A 35 -11.33 -7.62 1.18
C ALA A 35 -10.35 -7.97 0.04
N VAL A 36 -10.78 -8.82 -0.90
CA VAL A 36 -9.98 -9.14 -2.10
C VAL A 36 -9.73 -7.91 -2.96
N VAL A 37 -10.76 -7.09 -3.18
CA VAL A 37 -10.63 -5.83 -3.93
C VAL A 37 -9.72 -4.85 -3.19
N SER A 38 -9.81 -4.78 -1.86
CA SER A 38 -8.97 -3.92 -1.02
C SER A 38 -7.50 -4.30 -1.10
N ALA A 39 -7.19 -5.59 -0.96
CA ALA A 39 -5.83 -6.11 -1.12
C ALA A 39 -5.27 -5.78 -2.52
N ASN A 40 -6.03 -6.05 -3.59
CA ASN A 40 -5.61 -5.69 -4.95
C ASN A 40 -5.47 -4.18 -5.14
N GLY A 41 -6.30 -3.38 -4.47
CA GLY A 41 -6.27 -1.91 -4.54
C GLY A 41 -4.99 -1.29 -3.99
N ILE A 42 -4.25 -1.99 -3.13
CA ILE A 42 -2.98 -1.53 -2.55
C ILE A 42 -1.76 -2.34 -2.98
N PHE A 43 -1.88 -3.65 -3.24
CA PHE A 43 -0.69 -4.49 -3.51
C PHE A 43 -0.40 -4.70 -4.99
N ARG A 44 -1.35 -4.45 -5.89
CA ARG A 44 -1.08 -4.49 -7.34
C ARG A 44 0.01 -3.48 -7.70
N ASN A 45 0.86 -3.83 -8.68
CA ASN A 45 2.02 -3.01 -9.06
C ASN A 45 2.92 -2.63 -7.86
N SER A 46 2.95 -3.48 -6.83
CA SER A 46 3.69 -3.27 -5.59
C SER A 46 3.31 -1.93 -4.92
N GLY A 47 2.04 -1.54 -5.02
CA GLY A 47 1.49 -0.30 -4.46
C GLY A 47 1.95 1.00 -5.11
N GLN A 48 2.68 0.91 -6.24
CA GLN A 48 3.14 2.07 -7.01
C GLN A 48 2.03 2.56 -7.94
N VAL A 49 0.93 3.02 -7.35
CA VAL A 49 -0.27 3.47 -8.06
C VAL A 49 -0.78 4.76 -7.40
N CYS A 50 -0.93 5.83 -8.20
CA CYS A 50 -1.34 7.16 -7.70
C CYS A 50 -2.69 7.18 -6.97
N VAL A 51 -3.54 6.19 -7.25
CA VAL A 51 -4.88 6.02 -6.67
C VAL A 51 -4.97 4.80 -5.76
N ALA A 52 -3.83 4.26 -5.29
CA ALA A 52 -3.80 3.10 -4.41
C ALA A 52 -4.64 3.35 -3.14
N GLY A 53 -5.45 2.35 -2.76
CA GLY A 53 -6.28 2.38 -1.54
C GLY A 53 -5.44 2.19 -0.28
N SER A 54 -4.48 3.09 -0.05
CA SER A 54 -3.43 2.98 0.98
C SER A 54 -3.86 3.42 2.38
N ARG A 55 -5.15 3.75 2.57
CA ARG A 55 -5.79 3.93 3.87
C ARG A 55 -7.09 3.14 3.92
N LEU A 56 -7.15 2.12 4.76
CA LEU A 56 -8.34 1.29 4.89
C LEU A 56 -9.11 1.65 6.16
N LEU A 57 -10.34 2.13 5.99
CA LEU A 57 -11.24 2.49 7.08
C LEU A 57 -12.37 1.45 7.14
N ILE A 58 -12.41 0.67 8.21
CA ILE A 58 -13.38 -0.42 8.38
C ILE A 58 -14.34 -0.06 9.51
N GLN A 59 -15.65 -0.22 9.29
CA GLN A 59 -16.64 -0.05 10.34
C GLN A 59 -16.41 -1.09 11.45
N ALA A 60 -16.38 -0.62 12.71
CA ALA A 60 -15.98 -1.42 13.87
C ALA A 60 -16.70 -2.78 14.00
N SER A 61 -17.99 -2.85 13.67
CA SER A 61 -18.79 -4.08 13.80
C SER A 61 -18.38 -5.21 12.85
N VAL A 62 -17.57 -4.93 11.83
CA VAL A 62 -17.07 -5.93 10.86
C VAL A 62 -15.55 -6.01 10.80
N TYR A 63 -14.85 -5.27 11.67
CA TYR A 63 -13.39 -5.14 11.65
C TYR A 63 -12.67 -6.50 11.66
N ASP A 64 -12.89 -7.31 12.68
CA ASP A 64 -12.16 -8.58 12.85
C ASP A 64 -12.39 -9.51 11.65
N ARG A 65 -13.66 -9.69 11.27
CA ARG A 65 -14.04 -10.53 10.13
C ARG A 65 -13.42 -10.02 8.82
N PHE A 66 -13.40 -8.70 8.61
CA PHE A 66 -12.83 -8.13 7.39
C PHE A 66 -11.31 -8.29 7.37
N MET A 67 -10.64 -8.07 8.51
CA MET A 67 -9.19 -8.26 8.63
C MET A 67 -8.78 -9.70 8.36
N ASP A 68 -9.54 -10.69 8.82
CA ASP A 68 -9.30 -12.10 8.51
C ASP A 68 -9.35 -12.38 7.00
N GLU A 69 -10.38 -11.87 6.31
CA GLU A 69 -10.51 -12.02 4.85
C GLU A 69 -9.43 -11.25 4.09
N LEU A 70 -9.02 -10.07 4.59
CA LEU A 70 -7.96 -9.25 4.01
C LEU A 70 -6.60 -9.92 4.12
N LEU A 71 -6.27 -10.49 5.29
CA LEU A 71 -5.04 -11.25 5.50
C LEU A 71 -5.02 -12.51 4.64
N SER A 72 -6.16 -13.20 4.56
CA SER A 72 -6.34 -14.35 3.67
C SER A 72 -6.12 -13.97 2.20
N ALA A 73 -6.62 -12.82 1.74
CA ALA A 73 -6.38 -12.33 0.39
C ALA A 73 -4.91 -11.93 0.15
N THR A 74 -4.31 -11.23 1.11
CA THR A 74 -2.94 -10.74 1.06
C THR A 74 -1.92 -11.88 0.99
N THR A 75 -2.09 -12.90 1.82
CA THR A 75 -1.16 -14.06 1.88
C THR A 75 -1.23 -14.97 0.65
N ARG A 76 -2.29 -14.87 -0.16
CA ARG A 76 -2.37 -15.59 -1.44
C ARG A 76 -1.57 -14.93 -2.55
N LEU A 77 -1.19 -13.66 -2.40
CA LEU A 77 -0.43 -12.94 -3.42
C LEU A 77 0.99 -13.50 -3.50
N LYS A 78 1.38 -13.92 -4.70
CA LYS A 78 2.73 -14.36 -5.01
C LYS A 78 3.55 -13.16 -5.48
N VAL A 79 4.50 -12.73 -4.66
CA VAL A 79 5.52 -11.77 -5.08
C VAL A 79 6.62 -12.52 -5.81
N GLY A 80 6.99 -12.10 -7.01
CA GLY A 80 7.96 -12.82 -7.81
C GLY A 80 8.36 -12.14 -9.12
N ASP A 81 9.07 -12.88 -9.95
CA ASP A 81 9.53 -12.42 -11.27
C ASP A 81 8.33 -11.91 -12.09
N PRO A 82 8.33 -10.67 -12.58
CA PRO A 82 7.23 -10.12 -13.38
C PRO A 82 7.03 -10.82 -14.74
N LEU A 83 7.98 -11.65 -15.19
CA LEU A 83 7.85 -12.48 -16.39
C LEU A 83 7.25 -13.87 -16.10
N ASP A 84 7.14 -14.27 -14.83
CA ASP A 84 6.43 -15.48 -14.43
C ASP A 84 4.92 -15.20 -14.34
N LEU A 85 4.12 -15.94 -15.12
CA LEU A 85 2.67 -15.82 -15.12
C LEU A 85 2.01 -16.27 -13.80
N ALA A 86 2.76 -16.96 -12.94
CA ALA A 86 2.31 -17.30 -11.59
C ALA A 86 2.53 -16.18 -10.57
N SER A 87 3.23 -15.10 -10.92
CA SER A 87 3.46 -13.94 -10.05
C SER A 87 2.27 -12.98 -10.09
N ASP A 88 1.77 -12.60 -8.92
CA ASP A 88 0.70 -11.60 -8.78
C ASP A 88 1.27 -10.19 -8.61
N VAL A 89 2.46 -10.07 -8.00
CA VAL A 89 3.08 -8.79 -7.61
C VAL A 89 4.57 -8.82 -7.96
N GLY A 90 5.05 -7.76 -8.62
CA GLY A 90 6.46 -7.64 -9.02
C GLY A 90 7.36 -6.93 -7.99
N ALA A 91 8.56 -6.57 -8.44
CA ALA A 91 9.47 -5.75 -7.66
C ALA A 91 8.98 -4.29 -7.54
N VAL A 92 9.40 -3.61 -6.48
CA VAL A 92 9.43 -2.15 -6.41
C VAL A 92 10.40 -1.64 -7.48
N SER A 93 10.10 -0.49 -8.09
CA SER A 93 10.79 0.04 -9.27
C SER A 93 12.29 0.27 -9.10
N SER A 94 12.76 0.54 -7.88
CA SER A 94 14.17 0.77 -7.59
C SER A 94 14.53 0.39 -6.16
N ALA A 95 15.83 0.19 -5.90
CA ALA A 95 16.36 -0.01 -4.54
C ALA A 95 16.11 1.22 -3.66
N GLU A 96 16.26 2.43 -4.20
CA GLU A 96 15.99 3.67 -3.46
C GLU A 96 14.52 3.77 -3.02
N GLN A 97 13.58 3.41 -3.90
CA GLN A 97 12.16 3.41 -3.53
C GLN A 97 11.86 2.31 -2.50
N LEU A 98 12.49 1.14 -2.61
CA LEU A 98 12.38 0.09 -1.59
C LEU A 98 12.88 0.58 -0.23
N ASP A 99 14.04 1.23 -0.17
CA ASP A 99 14.61 1.75 1.08
C ASP A 99 13.69 2.81 1.70
N LYS A 100 13.09 3.69 0.88
CA LYS A 100 12.05 4.64 1.33
C LYS A 100 10.84 3.91 1.92
N ASN A 101 10.31 2.90 1.23
CA ASN A 101 9.16 2.12 1.71
C ASN A 101 9.47 1.45 3.05
N LEU A 102 10.64 0.84 3.20
CA LEU A 102 11.09 0.23 4.46
C LEU A 102 11.29 1.28 5.57
N GLY A 103 11.72 2.49 5.21
CA GLY A 103 11.75 3.63 6.13
C GLY A 103 10.37 4.00 6.70
N PHE A 104 9.32 3.99 5.87
CA PHE A 104 7.94 4.17 6.33
C PHE A 104 7.48 3.08 7.29
N VAL A 105 7.84 1.82 7.02
CA VAL A 105 7.53 0.68 7.92
C VAL A 105 8.20 0.86 9.28
N ALA A 106 9.49 1.20 9.28
CA ALA A 106 10.24 1.46 10.51
C ALA A 106 9.61 2.62 11.30
N LYS A 107 9.24 3.71 10.60
CA LYS A 107 8.63 4.88 11.24
C LYS A 107 7.25 4.58 11.81
N ALA A 108 6.39 3.88 11.08
CA ALA A 108 5.08 3.48 11.58
C ALA A 108 5.17 2.64 12.86
N THR A 109 6.15 1.72 12.91
CA THR A 109 6.42 0.92 14.11
C THR A 109 6.89 1.78 15.28
N GLU A 110 7.80 2.74 15.03
CA GLU A 110 8.27 3.70 16.04
C GLU A 110 7.13 4.57 16.60
N GLU A 111 6.21 4.99 15.74
CA GLU A 111 5.05 5.80 16.11
C GLU A 111 3.96 5.00 16.85
N GLY A 112 4.08 3.67 16.91
CA GLY A 112 3.21 2.78 17.70
C GLY A 112 2.13 2.04 16.90
N ALA A 113 2.18 2.10 15.56
CA ALA A 113 1.32 1.26 14.74
C ALA A 113 1.70 -0.23 14.91
N ARG A 114 0.70 -1.12 14.85
CA ARG A 114 0.90 -2.56 14.97
C ARG A 114 1.16 -3.15 13.59
N LEU A 115 2.38 -3.67 13.36
CA LEU A 115 2.67 -4.46 12.16
C LEU A 115 1.94 -5.81 12.23
N VAL A 116 1.08 -6.09 11.26
CA VAL A 116 0.27 -7.32 11.20
C VAL A 116 0.94 -8.38 10.34
N THR A 117 1.47 -7.98 9.18
CA THR A 117 2.16 -8.84 8.23
C THR A 117 3.12 -8.02 7.37
N GLY A 118 4.13 -8.69 6.81
CA GLY A 118 5.13 -8.08 5.95
C GLY A 118 6.04 -7.12 6.72
N GLY A 119 6.44 -6.04 6.06
CA GLY A 119 7.36 -5.03 6.58
C GLY A 119 8.82 -5.24 6.19
N GLU A 120 9.13 -6.32 5.48
CA GLU A 120 10.49 -6.70 5.12
C GLU A 120 10.74 -6.74 3.61
N ARG A 121 12.03 -6.60 3.27
CA ARG A 121 12.55 -6.98 1.96
C ARG A 121 12.52 -8.50 1.83
N ILE A 122 12.05 -8.99 0.69
CA ILE A 122 12.05 -10.41 0.33
C ILE A 122 12.83 -10.62 -0.96
N LEU A 123 13.10 -11.89 -1.32
CA LEU A 123 13.75 -12.28 -2.58
C LEU A 123 15.07 -11.52 -2.84
N ALA A 124 15.81 -11.15 -1.79
CA ALA A 124 17.03 -10.36 -1.91
C ALA A 124 18.13 -11.09 -2.70
N GLU A 125 18.14 -12.42 -2.65
CA GLU A 125 19.03 -13.31 -3.39
C GLU A 125 18.90 -13.18 -4.91
N THR A 126 17.75 -12.69 -5.40
CA THR A 126 17.54 -12.41 -6.83
C THR A 126 18.27 -11.15 -7.30
N GLY A 127 18.76 -10.32 -6.38
CA GLY A 127 19.27 -8.98 -6.65
C GLY A 127 18.19 -7.92 -6.90
N GLY A 128 16.90 -8.31 -6.94
CA GLY A 128 15.78 -7.39 -7.14
C GLY A 128 15.33 -6.64 -5.89
N SER A 129 14.45 -5.66 -6.11
CA SER A 129 13.88 -4.79 -5.07
C SER A 129 12.48 -5.25 -4.66
N TYR A 130 12.35 -6.45 -4.09
CA TYR A 130 11.06 -7.00 -3.68
C TYR A 130 10.74 -6.70 -2.21
N MET A 131 9.47 -6.45 -1.93
CA MET A 131 8.95 -6.18 -0.58
C MET A 131 7.72 -7.02 -0.34
N ALA A 132 7.58 -7.54 0.88
CA ALA A 132 6.38 -8.25 1.28
C ALA A 132 5.17 -7.28 1.35
N PRO A 133 3.96 -7.71 0.91
CA PRO A 133 2.72 -6.98 1.17
C PRO A 133 2.57 -6.72 2.68
N THR A 134 2.51 -5.43 3.04
CA THR A 134 2.61 -4.98 4.43
C THR A 134 1.29 -4.39 4.89
N ILE A 135 0.83 -4.80 6.08
CA ILE A 135 -0.38 -4.26 6.71
C ILE A 135 -0.04 -3.80 8.12
N PHE A 136 -0.40 -2.55 8.43
CA PHE A 136 -0.43 -2.01 9.77
C PHE A 136 -1.87 -1.86 10.28
N GLU A 137 -2.02 -1.97 11.59
CA GLU A 137 -3.23 -1.65 12.33
C GLU A 137 -2.94 -0.60 13.41
N ASN A 138 -4.00 -0.03 13.99
CA ASN A 138 -3.90 1.03 15.00
C ASN A 138 -3.17 2.29 14.50
N VAL A 139 -3.25 2.57 13.19
CA VAL A 139 -2.68 3.77 12.60
C VAL A 139 -3.58 4.97 12.94
N THR A 140 -3.04 5.95 13.67
CA THR A 140 -3.76 7.17 14.03
C THR A 140 -3.50 8.28 13.01
N GLN A 141 -4.37 9.30 12.97
CA GLN A 141 -4.32 10.37 11.96
C GLN A 141 -3.07 11.27 12.05
N ASP A 142 -2.40 11.28 13.20
CA ASP A 142 -1.17 12.03 13.44
C ASP A 142 0.10 11.32 12.94
N MET A 143 0.04 10.00 12.75
CA MET A 143 1.16 9.20 12.24
C MET A 143 1.51 9.56 10.78
N GLN A 144 2.79 9.47 10.44
CA GLN A 144 3.26 9.73 9.08
C GLN A 144 2.59 8.80 8.07
N LEU A 145 2.43 7.53 8.43
CA LEU A 145 1.80 6.51 7.58
C LEU A 145 0.36 6.85 7.19
N ALA A 146 -0.39 7.59 8.01
CA ALA A 146 -1.76 8.03 7.68
C ALA A 146 -1.79 9.26 6.77
N ARG A 147 -0.70 10.03 6.69
CA ARG A 147 -0.68 11.37 6.09
C ARG A 147 0.06 11.42 4.76
N GLU A 148 1.08 10.59 4.62
CA GLU A 148 1.98 10.63 3.47
C GLU A 148 1.80 9.42 2.55
N GLU A 149 2.08 9.63 1.27
CA GLU A 149 2.04 8.60 0.25
C GLU A 149 3.35 7.79 0.30
N VAL A 150 3.24 6.51 0.66
CA VAL A 150 4.39 5.58 0.67
C VAL A 150 4.80 5.21 -0.76
N PHE A 151 3.82 5.09 -1.67
CA PHE A 151 4.00 4.61 -3.04
C PHE A 151 4.68 3.22 -3.11
N GLY A 152 4.24 2.35 -2.21
CA GLY A 152 4.75 1.00 -2.01
C GLY A 152 3.66 0.07 -1.46
N PRO A 153 3.94 -1.23 -1.28
CA PRO A 153 2.94 -2.22 -0.89
C PRO A 153 2.69 -2.18 0.63
N VAL A 154 2.30 -1.01 1.14
CA VAL A 154 2.06 -0.75 2.57
C VAL A 154 0.65 -0.21 2.76
N LEU A 155 -0.16 -0.97 3.47
CA LEU A 155 -1.51 -0.61 3.90
C LEU A 155 -1.50 -0.21 5.37
N GLY A 156 -2.25 0.83 5.71
CA GLY A 156 -2.55 1.24 7.08
C GLY A 156 -3.99 1.70 7.23
#